data_AF-A0A9Q8VD31-F1
#
_entry.id   AF-A0A9Q8VD31-F1
#
_cell.length_a   1.000
_cell.length_b   1.000
_cell.length_c   1.000
_cell.angle_alpha   90.00
_cell.angle_beta   90.00
_cell.angle_gamma   90.00
#
_symmetry.space_group_name_H-M   'P 1'
#
loop_
_entity.id
_entity.type
_entity.pdbx_description
1 polymer ?
#
loop_
_entity_poly.entity_id
_entity_poly.type
_entity_poly.pdbx_seq_one_letter_code
_entity_poly.pdbx_strand_id
1 'polypeptide(L)'
;MSTVRSGLNLHQRLHVSEQPNASAILHTPFEMLELEVQNPVAYPTLVPFDPISFTAEPYRSLTAAADENVASRPSPGQTGYCSPLLVNALLYWASQMYRAIDPKTDELAMRFSLEAESLWDKEFGNDNVVNIAAAQFLSLGFLGHGRNHKVLQYMGHASDMARRMNLFGSSTNDETNTTLSIKEMTAEESRARMYAAWGVFNWITLMSLFYHQPGLKCPSRPPNLPIPGDDHSDDQTEFETTSSRPLPPFMGSTFPHLCHFWRIVHEITVVYHTDGNPHFDDRTALRFAEYKFRELLAWSNGLPYTLLRGDDKPHHVQILHLWFHAAVLELFRPCVQTNAAAKRRLRTFTSNYSSPAAVCNASVGQLKRLILNFRLHYKSSTYTILWHTAMIYVANALLHDAKEEGWFFYFLLCVYGYERLRRSWRVTGAVAKGLLAMTLRNGDISSHMARQILQDLERKKLSEMPEPIRAQFPVDLDLALSDPKSATAENLADKFEYTAMLGDYTHEFDSAQSR
;
A
#
# COMPACT_ATOMS: atom_id res chain seq x y z
N MET A 1 -14.70 -17.13 -28.70
CA MET A 1 -13.56 -17.59 -29.51
C MET A 1 -12.59 -16.44 -29.69
N SER A 2 -11.29 -16.73 -29.47
CA SER A 2 -10.09 -16.10 -30.03
C SER A 2 -9.98 -14.56 -30.10
N THR A 3 -9.21 -14.00 -29.17
CA THR A 3 -7.97 -13.25 -29.47
C THR A 3 -7.15 -13.08 -28.19
N VAL A 4 -6.76 -14.22 -27.60
CA VAL A 4 -5.62 -14.31 -26.70
C VAL A 4 -4.46 -14.81 -27.56
N ARG A 5 -3.65 -13.89 -28.10
CA ARG A 5 -2.32 -14.19 -28.64
C ARG A 5 -1.36 -13.88 -27.50
N SER A 6 -0.51 -14.76 -26.98
CA SER A 6 0.04 -16.00 -27.48
C SER A 6 0.45 -16.87 -26.29
N GLY A 7 0.10 -18.16 -26.33
CA GLY A 7 0.61 -19.16 -25.39
C GLY A 7 2.08 -19.51 -25.67
N LEU A 8 2.84 -19.74 -24.61
CA LEU A 8 4.11 -20.44 -24.69
C LEU A 8 3.85 -21.95 -24.58
N ASN A 9 4.46 -22.69 -25.52
CA ASN A 9 4.24 -24.11 -25.78
C ASN A 9 4.51 -25.00 -24.56
N LEU A 10 3.56 -25.89 -24.30
CA LEU A 10 3.61 -26.94 -23.30
C LEU A 10 4.14 -28.23 -23.95
N HIS A 11 5.47 -28.40 -24.05
CA HIS A 11 6.08 -29.71 -24.23
C HIS A 11 7.56 -29.70 -23.81
N GLN A 12 7.80 -29.83 -22.50
CA GLN A 12 8.97 -30.57 -22.03
C GLN A 12 8.62 -31.20 -20.69
N ARG A 13 8.46 -32.54 -20.72
CA ARG A 13 8.39 -33.37 -19.51
C ARG A 13 9.66 -33.13 -18.71
N LEU A 14 9.56 -32.49 -17.55
CA LEU A 14 10.61 -32.54 -16.55
C LEU A 14 10.28 -33.68 -15.60
N HIS A 15 11.10 -34.72 -15.71
CA HIS A 15 11.15 -35.85 -14.81
C HIS A 15 11.33 -35.36 -13.37
N VAL A 16 10.47 -35.89 -12.50
CA VAL A 16 10.65 -35.90 -11.05
C VAL A 16 11.87 -36.77 -10.73
N SER A 17 12.95 -36.17 -10.26
CA SER A 17 13.95 -36.80 -9.39
C SER A 17 14.94 -35.74 -8.90
N GLU A 18 15.17 -35.73 -7.59
CA GLU A 18 16.22 -34.99 -6.86
C GLU A 18 15.94 -33.52 -6.50
N GLN A 19 15.33 -33.36 -5.32
CA GLN A 19 15.44 -32.19 -4.47
C GLN A 19 16.91 -31.82 -4.23
N PRO A 20 17.20 -30.50 -4.12
CA PRO A 20 17.99 -30.02 -3.00
C PRO A 20 17.14 -29.12 -2.08
N ASN A 21 17.33 -29.34 -0.79
CA ASN A 21 16.63 -28.72 0.33
C ASN A 21 16.46 -27.21 0.23
N ALA A 22 15.28 -26.75 0.66
CA ALA A 22 14.87 -25.34 0.79
C ALA A 22 15.76 -24.46 1.71
N SER A 23 16.89 -24.97 2.21
CA SER A 23 17.86 -24.22 3.03
C SER A 23 19.03 -23.64 2.24
N ALA A 24 19.14 -23.85 0.93
CA ALA A 24 20.30 -23.43 0.13
C ALA A 24 20.21 -22.01 -0.50
N ILE A 25 19.08 -21.31 -0.39
CA ILE A 25 18.85 -19.99 -1.03
C ILE A 25 19.35 -18.83 -0.13
N LEU A 26 19.98 -19.10 1.00
CA LEU A 26 20.19 -18.12 2.08
C LEU A 26 21.53 -17.37 2.10
N HIS A 27 22.47 -17.59 1.17
CA HIS A 27 23.77 -16.93 1.26
C HIS A 27 24.34 -16.49 -0.08
N THR A 28 24.20 -15.20 -0.42
CA THR A 28 25.18 -14.48 -1.22
C THR A 28 25.04 -12.95 -1.03
N PRO A 29 26.14 -12.18 -0.99
CA PRO A 29 26.17 -10.81 -0.47
C PRO A 29 26.01 -9.73 -1.57
N PHE A 30 25.40 -8.63 -1.15
CA PHE A 30 25.66 -7.21 -1.48
C PHE A 30 26.23 -6.83 -2.85
N GLU A 31 25.46 -6.00 -3.57
CA GLU A 31 25.96 -4.89 -4.40
C GLU A 31 24.85 -3.82 -4.52
N MET A 32 25.28 -2.55 -4.43
CA MET A 32 24.57 -1.26 -4.52
C MET A 32 23.03 -1.29 -4.63
N LEU A 33 22.35 -0.93 -3.54
CA LEU A 33 20.92 -0.67 -3.57
C LEU A 33 20.68 0.77 -4.05
N GLU A 34 20.07 0.90 -5.23
CA GLU A 34 19.49 2.16 -5.72
C GLU A 34 18.46 2.66 -4.70
N LEU A 35 18.72 3.83 -4.12
CA LEU A 35 17.78 4.56 -3.25
C LEU A 35 16.69 5.30 -4.06
N GLU A 36 16.56 5.02 -5.36
CA GLU A 36 15.55 5.62 -6.25
C GLU A 36 14.14 5.01 -6.10
N VAL A 37 13.99 4.02 -5.22
CA VAL A 37 12.96 2.99 -5.39
C VAL A 37 11.56 3.40 -4.94
N GLN A 38 11.32 4.45 -4.11
CA GLN A 38 9.97 4.68 -3.56
C GLN A 38 9.48 6.13 -3.38
N ASN A 39 10.01 7.12 -4.10
CA ASN A 39 9.46 8.47 -3.95
C ASN A 39 9.51 9.36 -5.21
N PRO A 40 8.36 9.72 -5.81
CA PRO A 40 8.33 10.51 -7.05
C PRO A 40 8.28 12.04 -6.85
N VAL A 41 8.41 12.60 -5.63
CA VAL A 41 8.36 14.07 -5.41
C VAL A 41 9.70 14.69 -5.00
N ALA A 42 10.73 13.91 -4.66
CA ALA A 42 11.98 14.52 -4.19
C ALA A 42 13.21 13.66 -4.52
N TYR A 43 13.98 14.14 -5.51
CA TYR A 43 15.37 13.81 -5.84
C TYR A 43 15.64 12.55 -6.71
N PRO A 44 16.10 12.73 -7.97
CA PRO A 44 16.79 11.68 -8.71
C PRO A 44 18.18 11.44 -8.12
N THR A 45 18.67 10.19 -8.13
CA THR A 45 20.02 9.78 -7.72
C THR A 45 20.43 10.11 -6.27
N LEU A 46 19.92 9.35 -5.28
CA LEU A 46 20.59 9.28 -3.97
C LEU A 46 21.62 8.15 -3.97
N VAL A 47 22.89 8.53 -3.78
CA VAL A 47 24.00 7.63 -3.45
C VAL A 47 23.61 6.80 -2.21
N PRO A 48 24.03 5.52 -2.09
CA PRO A 48 23.82 4.72 -0.88
C PRO A 48 24.04 5.53 0.39
N PHE A 49 23.11 5.36 1.34
CA PHE A 49 23.01 6.14 2.56
C PHE A 49 24.31 6.06 3.37
N ASP A 50 25.13 7.11 3.32
CA ASP A 50 26.22 7.34 4.26
C ASP A 50 25.71 8.29 5.36
N PRO A 51 25.53 7.81 6.61
CA PRO A 51 25.09 8.64 7.73
C PRO A 51 25.95 9.89 7.95
N ILE A 52 27.24 9.83 7.58
CA ILE A 52 28.19 10.92 7.75
C ILE A 52 27.91 12.05 6.73
N SER A 53 27.42 11.71 5.54
CA SER A 53 27.12 12.67 4.48
C SER A 53 26.01 13.67 4.86
N PHE A 54 25.10 13.33 5.78
CA PHE A 54 24.10 14.26 6.32
C PHE A 54 24.67 15.29 7.30
N THR A 55 25.86 15.01 7.86
CA THR A 55 26.58 15.96 8.71
C THR A 55 27.43 16.95 7.92
N ALA A 56 27.63 16.69 6.61
CA ALA A 56 28.33 17.55 5.69
C ALA A 56 27.41 18.63 5.08
N GLU A 57 27.98 19.77 4.67
CA GLU A 57 27.26 20.71 3.83
C GLU A 57 27.08 20.14 2.41
N PRO A 58 25.92 20.36 1.74
CA PRO A 58 24.80 21.26 2.08
C PRO A 58 23.67 20.61 2.90
N TYR A 59 23.71 19.29 3.12
CA TYR A 59 22.64 18.52 3.79
C TYR A 59 22.41 18.93 5.25
N ARG A 60 23.46 19.41 5.91
CA ARG A 60 23.37 19.97 7.26
C ARG A 60 22.36 21.11 7.36
N SER A 61 22.33 22.01 6.37
CA SER A 61 21.39 23.16 6.35
C SER A 61 19.92 22.74 6.13
N LEU A 62 19.71 21.58 5.50
CA LEU A 62 18.40 21.00 5.23
C LEU A 62 17.91 20.07 6.35
N THR A 63 18.79 19.68 7.28
CA THR A 63 18.45 18.74 8.35
C THR A 63 18.52 19.35 9.74
N ALA A 64 19.19 20.50 9.90
CA ALA A 64 19.25 21.24 11.17
C ALA A 64 18.05 22.17 11.35
N ALA A 65 17.63 22.32 12.61
CA ALA A 65 16.64 23.31 13.02
C ALA A 65 17.06 24.72 12.57
N ALA A 66 16.10 25.55 12.19
CA ALA A 66 16.33 26.97 12.02
C ALA A 66 16.82 27.55 13.36
N ASP A 67 18.11 27.85 13.46
CA ASP A 67 18.66 28.63 14.57
C ASP A 67 17.93 29.99 14.67
N GLU A 68 17.66 30.44 15.89
CA GLU A 68 16.91 31.67 16.23
C GLU A 68 17.60 32.98 15.77
N ASN A 69 18.69 32.94 15.01
CA ASN A 69 19.34 34.14 14.48
C ASN A 69 18.83 34.49 13.07
N VAL A 70 17.78 35.32 13.06
CA VAL A 70 17.06 35.83 11.88
C VAL A 70 17.90 36.71 10.91
N ALA A 71 19.20 36.95 11.14
CA ALA A 71 19.89 38.05 10.46
C ALA A 71 20.82 37.70 9.28
N SER A 72 21.07 36.43 8.95
CA SER A 72 21.96 36.12 7.81
C SER A 72 21.73 34.74 7.22
N ARG A 73 20.53 34.49 6.69
CA ARG A 73 20.33 33.36 5.78
C ARG A 73 20.95 33.69 4.42
N PRO A 74 21.84 32.85 3.86
CA PRO A 74 21.89 32.70 2.41
C PRO A 74 20.49 32.27 1.97
N SER A 75 19.96 32.88 0.90
CA SER A 75 18.68 32.50 0.32
C SER A 75 18.59 30.97 0.19
N PRO A 76 17.52 30.32 0.68
CA PRO A 76 17.36 28.87 0.52
C PRO A 76 17.57 28.53 -0.96
N GLY A 77 18.41 27.53 -1.23
CA GLY A 77 18.88 27.21 -2.57
C GLY A 77 17.73 27.08 -3.58
N GLN A 78 17.56 28.14 -4.39
CA GLN A 78 16.96 28.27 -5.73
C GLN A 78 15.69 27.52 -6.15
N THR A 79 15.07 26.67 -5.32
CA THR A 79 13.80 26.00 -5.66
C THR A 79 12.86 26.02 -4.46
N GLY A 80 11.68 26.62 -4.60
CA GLY A 80 10.65 26.66 -3.54
C GLY A 80 10.01 25.31 -3.19
N TYR A 81 10.66 24.20 -3.53
CA TYR A 81 10.14 22.81 -3.44
C TYR A 81 10.96 21.90 -2.53
N CYS A 82 11.90 22.47 -1.77
CA CYS A 82 12.69 21.79 -0.76
C CYS A 82 12.53 22.52 0.57
N SER A 83 12.25 21.79 1.65
CA SER A 83 12.25 22.35 3.01
C SER A 83 12.89 21.38 3.99
N PRO A 84 13.42 21.88 5.13
CA PRO A 84 13.96 20.99 6.16
C PRO A 84 12.94 19.98 6.68
N LEU A 85 11.68 20.39 6.78
CA LEU A 85 10.58 19.50 7.17
C LEU A 85 10.40 18.35 6.17
N LEU A 86 10.34 18.66 4.87
CA LEU A 86 10.19 17.63 3.83
C LEU A 86 11.36 16.65 3.84
N VAL A 87 12.59 17.16 3.95
CA VAL A 87 13.80 16.33 3.96
C VAL A 87 13.83 15.41 5.16
N ASN A 88 13.56 15.92 6.38
CA ASN A 88 13.51 15.08 7.58
C ASN A 88 12.38 14.05 7.50
N ALA A 89 11.18 14.41 7.01
CA ALA A 89 10.08 13.47 6.84
C ALA A 89 10.40 12.36 5.82
N LEU A 90 11.03 12.71 4.70
CA LEU A 90 11.51 11.77 3.68
C LEU A 90 12.54 10.79 4.26
N LEU A 91 13.54 11.32 4.97
CA LEU A 91 14.61 10.52 5.56
C LEU A 91 14.09 9.62 6.68
N TYR A 92 13.10 10.07 7.46
CA TYR A 92 12.41 9.22 8.43
C TYR A 92 11.82 7.97 7.75
N TRP A 93 11.10 8.14 6.64
CA TRP A 93 10.55 7.02 5.87
C TRP A 93 11.65 6.13 5.26
N ALA A 94 12.64 6.74 4.60
CA ALA A 94 13.70 6.02 3.90
C ALA A 94 14.60 5.22 4.85
N SER A 95 14.95 5.77 6.02
CA SER A 95 15.78 5.07 7.01
C SER A 95 15.08 3.81 7.56
N GLN A 96 13.76 3.80 7.69
CA GLN A 96 13.03 2.58 8.06
C GLN A 96 13.18 1.47 7.00
N MET A 97 13.08 1.82 5.71
CA MET A 97 13.33 0.86 4.63
C MET A 97 14.77 0.34 4.69
N TYR A 98 15.74 1.25 4.87
CA TYR A 98 17.16 0.92 4.87
C TYR A 98 17.58 0.03 6.04
N ARG A 99 16.77 -0.04 7.10
CA ARG A 99 16.96 -0.97 8.23
C ARG A 99 17.02 -2.44 7.80
N ALA A 100 16.41 -2.81 6.68
CA ALA A 100 16.55 -4.15 6.12
C ALA A 100 18.00 -4.50 5.73
N ILE A 101 18.82 -3.47 5.51
CA ILE A 101 20.22 -3.54 5.05
C ILE A 101 21.16 -3.24 6.22
N ASP A 102 20.98 -2.08 6.88
CA ASP A 102 21.80 -1.64 8.01
C ASP A 102 20.93 -1.35 9.24
N PRO A 103 20.96 -2.21 10.28
CA PRO A 103 20.22 -2.01 11.52
C PRO A 103 20.51 -0.69 12.25
N LYS A 104 21.67 -0.06 12.02
CA LYS A 104 22.05 1.21 12.68
C LYS A 104 21.17 2.40 12.24
N THR A 105 20.44 2.25 11.14
CA THR A 105 19.52 3.29 10.64
C THR A 105 18.27 3.49 11.50
N ASP A 106 17.99 2.60 12.46
CA ASP A 106 16.86 2.74 13.40
C ASP A 106 16.98 4.01 14.25
N GLU A 107 18.18 4.30 14.77
CA GLU A 107 18.45 5.52 15.53
C GLU A 107 18.27 6.77 14.66
N LEU A 108 18.71 6.70 13.40
CA LEU A 108 18.57 7.81 12.44
C LEU A 108 17.12 8.04 12.08
N ALA A 109 16.34 6.98 11.83
CA ALA A 109 14.90 7.09 11.60
C ALA A 109 14.21 7.80 12.77
N MET A 110 14.56 7.45 14.01
CA MET A 110 14.00 8.11 15.20
C MET A 110 14.41 9.57 15.32
N ARG A 111 15.67 9.91 15.03
CA ARG A 111 16.13 11.31 15.01
C ARG A 111 15.42 12.14 13.95
N PHE A 112 15.31 11.62 12.73
CA PHE A 112 14.57 12.29 11.65
C PHE A 112 13.09 12.43 11.96
N SER A 113 12.47 11.43 12.62
CA SER A 113 11.09 11.54 13.10
C SER A 113 10.93 12.68 14.09
N LEU A 114 11.77 12.75 15.13
CA LEU A 114 11.68 13.79 16.16
C LEU A 114 11.90 15.19 15.58
N GLU A 115 12.88 15.35 14.69
CA GLU A 115 13.14 16.63 14.03
C GLU A 115 11.99 17.02 13.10
N ALA A 116 11.45 16.08 12.31
CA ALA A 116 10.31 16.34 11.44
C ALA A 116 9.06 16.73 12.24
N GLU A 117 8.81 16.12 13.41
CA GLU A 117 7.70 16.52 14.30
C GLU A 117 7.92 17.95 14.85
N SER A 118 9.14 18.27 15.31
CA SER A 118 9.50 19.61 15.81
C SER A 118 9.34 20.69 14.73
N LEU A 119 9.79 20.40 13.50
CA LEU A 119 9.63 21.30 12.36
C LEU A 119 8.16 21.42 11.94
N TRP A 120 7.39 20.33 12.03
CA TRP A 120 5.97 20.34 11.73
C TRP A 120 5.20 21.30 12.62
N ASP A 121 5.51 21.33 13.92
CA ASP A 121 4.85 22.24 14.86
C ASP A 121 5.10 23.72 14.54
N LYS A 122 6.28 24.05 13.98
CA LYS A 122 6.63 25.40 13.53
C LYS A 122 5.97 25.79 12.20
N GLU A 123 5.76 24.82 11.33
CA GLU A 123 5.14 24.98 10.01
C GLU A 123 3.61 24.81 10.05
N PHE A 124 3.04 24.52 11.22
CA PHE A 124 1.62 24.27 11.36
C PHE A 124 0.79 25.50 10.96
N GLY A 125 -0.09 25.32 9.98
CA GLY A 125 -0.90 26.40 9.40
C GLY A 125 -0.34 27.01 8.11
N ASN A 126 0.90 26.68 7.73
CA ASN A 126 1.48 27.10 6.44
C ASN A 126 1.09 26.12 5.33
N ASP A 127 0.03 26.46 4.60
CA ASP A 127 -0.47 25.66 3.48
C ASP A 127 0.45 25.78 2.25
N ASN A 128 1.20 24.73 1.94
CA ASN A 128 1.98 24.64 0.71
C ASN A 128 2.19 23.18 0.28
N VAL A 129 2.58 22.97 -0.98
CA VAL A 129 2.77 21.63 -1.58
C VAL A 129 3.88 20.82 -0.91
N VAL A 130 4.88 21.48 -0.35
CA VAL A 130 6.04 20.84 0.32
C VAL A 130 5.61 20.29 1.68
N ASN A 131 4.80 21.04 2.44
CA ASN A 131 4.24 20.60 3.72
C ASN A 131 3.21 19.48 3.52
N ILE A 132 2.43 19.52 2.43
CA ILE A 132 1.57 18.40 2.03
C ILE A 132 2.41 17.12 1.84
N ALA A 133 3.48 17.18 1.04
CA ALA A 133 4.34 16.03 0.80
C ALA A 133 5.02 15.53 2.10
N ALA A 134 5.45 16.44 2.97
CA ALA A 134 6.03 16.09 4.26
C ALA A 134 5.04 15.34 5.16
N ALA A 135 3.78 15.77 5.23
CA ALA A 135 2.74 15.04 5.97
C ALA A 135 2.53 13.62 5.42
N GLN A 136 2.63 13.41 4.10
CA GLN A 136 2.52 12.07 3.52
C GLN A 136 3.66 11.17 3.97
N PHE A 137 4.91 11.65 4.01
CA PHE A 137 6.04 10.83 4.49
C PHE A 137 5.99 10.58 5.99
N LEU A 138 5.55 11.56 6.79
CA LEU A 138 5.28 11.35 8.21
C LEU A 138 4.20 10.27 8.40
N SER A 139 3.09 10.36 7.65
CA SER A 139 2.03 9.35 7.67
C SER A 139 2.56 7.94 7.31
N LEU A 140 3.34 7.82 6.24
CA LEU A 140 3.99 6.58 5.83
C LEU A 140 4.92 6.03 6.92
N GLY A 141 5.80 6.88 7.45
CA GLY A 141 6.73 6.49 8.50
C GLY A 141 6.03 5.99 9.77
N PHE A 142 4.98 6.69 10.21
CA PHE A 142 4.22 6.26 11.38
C PHE A 142 3.39 5.00 11.14
N LEU A 143 2.96 4.74 9.90
CA LEU A 143 2.31 3.47 9.55
C LEU A 143 3.28 2.31 9.76
N GLY A 144 4.53 2.46 9.30
CA GLY A 144 5.59 1.47 9.46
C GLY A 144 5.90 1.12 10.92
N HIS A 145 5.92 2.13 11.79
CA HIS A 145 6.12 1.96 13.24
C HIS A 145 4.88 1.44 13.99
N GLY A 146 3.71 1.40 13.34
CA GLY A 146 2.45 1.07 14.00
C GLY A 146 2.02 2.17 14.96
N ARG A 147 1.99 3.43 14.52
CA ARG A 147 1.46 4.58 15.27
C ARG A 147 0.24 5.15 14.55
N ASN A 148 -0.81 4.34 14.38
CA ASN A 148 -1.98 4.71 13.56
C ASN A 148 -2.64 6.05 13.93
N HIS A 149 -2.60 6.49 15.20
CA HIS A 149 -3.13 7.80 15.57
C HIS A 149 -2.40 8.96 14.86
N LYS A 150 -1.07 8.88 14.72
CA LYS A 150 -0.29 9.86 13.96
C LYS A 150 -0.55 9.74 12.47
N VAL A 151 -0.73 8.53 11.96
CA VAL A 151 -1.10 8.28 10.55
C VAL A 151 -2.36 9.06 10.17
N LEU A 152 -3.41 8.95 10.98
CA LEU A 152 -4.66 9.70 10.81
C LEU A 152 -4.46 11.20 10.92
N GLN A 153 -3.68 11.66 11.90
CA GLN A 153 -3.39 13.07 12.11
C GLN A 153 -2.74 13.73 10.88
N TYR A 154 -1.61 13.19 10.40
CA TYR A 154 -0.90 13.78 9.27
C TYR A 154 -1.66 13.66 7.95
N MET A 155 -2.42 12.57 7.73
CA MET A 155 -3.30 12.48 6.56
C MET A 155 -4.46 13.48 6.63
N GLY A 156 -5.06 13.66 7.79
CA GLY A 156 -6.09 14.67 8.01
C GLY A 156 -5.57 16.06 7.69
N HIS A 157 -4.38 16.40 8.21
CA HIS A 157 -3.72 17.67 7.90
C HIS A 157 -3.41 17.83 6.41
N ALA A 158 -2.85 16.81 5.74
CA ALA A 158 -2.58 16.86 4.30
C ALA A 158 -3.86 17.07 3.48
N SER A 159 -4.94 16.37 3.84
CA SER A 159 -6.25 16.51 3.17
C SER A 159 -6.84 17.91 3.37
N ASP A 160 -6.78 18.43 4.60
CA ASP A 160 -7.27 19.75 4.92
C ASP A 160 -6.47 20.88 4.25
N MET A 161 -5.13 20.75 4.19
CA MET A 161 -4.28 21.67 3.42
C MET A 161 -4.62 21.62 1.93
N ALA A 162 -4.71 20.42 1.35
CA ALA A 162 -5.04 20.26 -0.06
C ALA A 162 -6.41 20.86 -0.40
N ARG A 163 -7.40 20.72 0.49
CA ARG A 163 -8.72 21.36 0.35
C ARG A 163 -8.64 22.88 0.44
N ARG A 164 -7.93 23.46 1.42
CA ARG A 164 -7.77 24.93 1.54
C ARG A 164 -7.01 25.53 0.37
N MET A 165 -6.08 24.77 -0.22
CA MET A 165 -5.35 25.13 -1.44
C MET A 165 -6.14 24.87 -2.73
N ASN A 166 -7.41 24.45 -2.65
CA ASN A 166 -8.28 24.11 -3.80
C ASN A 166 -7.68 23.04 -4.74
N LEU A 167 -6.94 22.08 -4.19
CA LEU A 167 -6.37 20.96 -4.95
C LEU A 167 -7.39 19.85 -5.23
N PHE A 168 -8.45 19.76 -4.42
CA PHE A 168 -9.57 18.84 -4.59
C PHE A 168 -10.83 19.56 -5.09
N GLY A 169 -11.74 18.82 -5.71
CA GLY A 169 -12.99 19.39 -6.21
C GLY A 169 -13.89 20.00 -5.13
N SER A 170 -14.22 21.29 -5.29
CA SER A 170 -15.24 21.96 -4.49
C SER A 170 -16.66 21.57 -4.94
N SER A 171 -17.65 21.69 -4.05
CA SER A 171 -19.05 21.35 -4.39
C SER A 171 -19.71 22.36 -5.35
N THR A 172 -19.13 23.56 -5.43
CA THR A 172 -19.56 24.68 -6.28
C THR A 172 -18.92 24.53 -7.66
N ASN A 173 -19.74 24.64 -8.73
CA ASN A 173 -19.36 24.50 -10.15
C ASN A 173 -18.38 25.59 -10.65
N ASP A 174 -17.19 25.69 -10.04
CA ASP A 174 -16.18 26.72 -10.29
C ASP A 174 -14.94 26.14 -11.00
N GLU A 175 -15.17 25.20 -11.94
CA GLU A 175 -14.13 24.62 -12.80
C GLU A 175 -13.41 25.71 -13.64
N THR A 176 -14.10 26.80 -13.95
CA THR A 176 -13.56 27.96 -14.66
C THR A 176 -12.52 28.73 -13.84
N ASN A 177 -12.74 28.90 -12.53
CA ASN A 177 -11.83 29.64 -11.65
C ASN A 177 -10.53 28.87 -11.36
N THR A 178 -10.60 27.54 -11.27
CA THR A 178 -9.42 26.69 -11.03
C THR A 178 -8.49 26.68 -12.26
N THR A 179 -9.07 26.56 -13.46
CA THR A 179 -8.30 26.54 -14.72
C THR A 179 -7.66 27.90 -15.02
N LEU A 180 -8.34 29.01 -14.70
CA LEU A 180 -7.78 30.36 -14.81
C LEU A 180 -6.59 30.56 -13.86
N SER A 181 -6.68 30.09 -12.62
CA SER A 181 -5.60 30.19 -11.63
C SER A 181 -4.33 29.42 -12.05
N ILE A 182 -4.47 28.25 -12.71
CA ILE A 182 -3.30 27.48 -13.21
C ILE A 182 -2.60 28.20 -14.37
N LYS A 183 -3.36 28.88 -15.25
CA LYS A 183 -2.80 29.62 -16.39
C LYS A 183 -1.92 30.80 -15.96
N GLU A 184 -2.15 31.34 -14.77
CA GLU A 184 -1.37 32.45 -14.20
C GLU A 184 -0.09 32.00 -13.47
N MET A 185 0.08 30.69 -13.24
CA MET A 185 1.24 30.12 -12.52
C MET A 185 2.40 29.76 -13.45
N THR A 186 3.60 29.69 -12.88
CA THR A 186 4.73 29.10 -13.61
C THR A 186 4.49 27.60 -13.87
N ALA A 187 5.12 27.06 -14.91
CA ALA A 187 5.01 25.64 -15.25
C ALA A 187 5.45 24.71 -14.10
N GLU A 188 6.41 25.15 -13.28
CA GLU A 188 6.92 24.40 -12.12
C GLU A 188 5.92 24.38 -10.96
N GLU A 189 5.30 25.53 -10.67
CA GLU A 189 4.27 25.64 -9.62
C GLU A 189 3.04 24.82 -9.97
N SER A 190 2.60 24.91 -11.23
CA SER A 190 1.51 24.08 -11.76
C SER A 190 1.84 22.59 -11.59
N ARG A 191 3.02 22.16 -12.03
CA ARG A 191 3.45 20.75 -11.92
C ARG A 191 3.50 20.26 -10.48
N ALA A 192 4.08 21.04 -9.57
CA ALA A 192 4.15 20.68 -8.16
C ALA A 192 2.77 20.55 -7.52
N ARG A 193 1.83 21.46 -7.84
CA ARG A 193 0.43 21.38 -7.38
C ARG A 193 -0.28 20.14 -7.92
N MET A 194 -0.11 19.82 -9.21
CA MET A 194 -0.71 18.64 -9.81
C MET A 194 -0.20 17.35 -9.14
N TYR A 195 1.12 17.20 -8.95
CA TYR A 195 1.68 16.03 -8.25
C TYR A 195 1.25 15.96 -6.78
N ALA A 196 1.20 17.09 -6.06
CA ALA A 196 0.74 17.10 -4.68
C ALA A 196 -0.73 16.68 -4.57
N ALA A 197 -1.60 17.22 -5.43
CA ALA A 197 -3.03 16.91 -5.44
C ALA A 197 -3.29 15.42 -5.70
N TRP A 198 -2.74 14.90 -6.80
CA TRP A 198 -2.89 13.50 -7.19
C TRP A 198 -2.16 12.55 -6.25
N GLY A 199 -1.00 12.95 -5.72
CA GLY A 199 -0.27 12.19 -4.72
C GLY A 199 -1.06 11.99 -3.43
N VAL A 200 -1.64 13.06 -2.87
CA VAL A 200 -2.48 12.98 -1.66
C VAL A 200 -3.74 12.17 -1.93
N PHE A 201 -4.41 12.41 -3.05
CA PHE A 201 -5.59 11.66 -3.44
C PHE A 201 -5.31 10.14 -3.52
N ASN A 202 -4.26 9.74 -4.23
CA ASN A 202 -3.87 8.35 -4.37
C ASN A 202 -3.55 7.73 -3.01
N TRP A 203 -2.81 8.44 -2.15
CA TRP A 203 -2.45 7.95 -0.83
C TRP A 203 -3.67 7.76 0.09
N ILE A 204 -4.55 8.76 0.19
CA ILE A 204 -5.76 8.64 1.02
C ILE A 204 -6.67 7.54 0.49
N THR A 205 -6.81 7.40 -0.84
CA THR A 205 -7.63 6.34 -1.43
C THR A 205 -7.07 4.95 -1.11
N LEU A 206 -5.75 4.76 -1.22
CA LEU A 206 -5.08 3.52 -0.83
C LEU A 206 -5.32 3.18 0.65
N MET A 207 -5.15 4.16 1.53
CA MET A 207 -5.38 4.01 2.98
C MET A 207 -6.84 3.70 3.29
N SER A 208 -7.78 4.35 2.61
CA SER A 208 -9.21 4.15 2.81
C SER A 208 -9.63 2.75 2.35
N LEU A 209 -9.13 2.28 1.21
CA LEU A 209 -9.49 0.97 0.66
C LEU A 209 -8.86 -0.19 1.44
N PHE A 210 -7.54 -0.19 1.63
CA PHE A 210 -6.86 -1.39 2.14
C PHE A 210 -6.69 -1.43 3.66
N TYR A 211 -6.75 -0.28 4.31
CA TYR A 211 -6.52 -0.20 5.75
C TYR A 211 -7.80 0.14 6.52
N HIS A 212 -8.89 0.48 5.83
CA HIS A 212 -10.19 0.87 6.41
C HIS A 212 -10.04 1.74 7.67
N GLN A 213 -9.10 2.68 7.65
CA GLN A 213 -8.65 3.37 8.86
C GLN A 213 -9.82 4.13 9.50
N PRO A 214 -10.25 3.76 10.72
CA PRO A 214 -11.38 4.42 11.36
C PRO A 214 -11.12 5.91 11.53
N GLY A 215 -12.04 6.75 11.06
CA GLY A 215 -11.92 8.21 11.14
C GLY A 215 -11.15 8.88 9.99
N LEU A 216 -10.60 8.12 9.05
CA LEU A 216 -10.05 8.68 7.82
C LEU A 216 -11.19 9.10 6.88
N LYS A 217 -11.27 10.40 6.56
CA LYS A 217 -12.22 10.91 5.58
C LYS A 217 -11.63 10.80 4.18
N CYS A 218 -12.18 9.88 3.39
CA CYS A 218 -11.87 9.82 1.96
C CYS A 218 -12.33 11.14 1.28
N PRO A 219 -11.57 11.72 0.33
CA PRO A 219 -12.03 12.90 -0.40
C PRO A 219 -13.36 12.60 -1.07
N SER A 220 -14.31 13.54 -1.07
CA SER A 220 -15.60 13.30 -1.73
C SER A 220 -15.49 13.27 -3.26
N ARG A 221 -14.45 13.89 -3.81
CA ARG A 221 -14.18 14.02 -5.25
C ARG A 221 -12.69 13.86 -5.53
N PRO A 222 -12.30 13.43 -6.74
CA PRO A 222 -10.92 13.46 -7.18
C PRO A 222 -10.38 14.90 -7.29
N PRO A 223 -9.06 15.08 -7.50
CA PRO A 223 -8.48 16.37 -7.84
C PRO A 223 -9.15 17.01 -9.06
N ASN A 224 -9.31 18.33 -9.03
CA ASN A 224 -9.78 19.12 -10.17
C ASN A 224 -8.65 19.46 -11.17
N LEU A 225 -7.44 19.04 -10.86
CA LEU A 225 -6.25 19.33 -11.66
C LEU A 225 -6.01 18.22 -12.70
N PRO A 226 -5.44 18.54 -13.87
CA PRO A 226 -4.99 17.53 -14.83
C PRO A 226 -4.04 16.52 -14.20
N ILE A 227 -4.05 15.29 -14.70
CA ILE A 227 -3.12 14.24 -14.27
C ILE A 227 -1.72 14.57 -14.85
N PRO A 228 -0.67 14.66 -14.02
CA PRO A 228 0.68 14.87 -14.51
C PRO A 228 1.14 13.76 -15.45
N GLY A 229 1.54 14.11 -16.67
CA GLY A 229 2.07 13.17 -17.66
C GLY A 229 1.01 12.36 -18.42
N ASP A 230 -0.24 12.81 -18.37
CA ASP A 230 -1.35 12.25 -19.14
C ASP A 230 -1.46 12.96 -20.50
N ASP A 231 -1.23 12.22 -21.58
CA ASP A 231 -1.33 12.72 -22.96
C ASP A 231 -2.78 12.58 -23.46
N HIS A 232 -3.71 13.34 -22.89
CA HIS A 232 -5.06 13.42 -23.43
C HIS A 232 -5.10 14.34 -24.66
N SER A 233 -4.78 13.76 -25.82
CA SER A 233 -4.90 14.36 -27.14
C SER A 233 -6.33 14.32 -27.69
N ASP A 234 -7.35 14.69 -26.91
CA ASP A 234 -8.74 14.60 -27.38
C ASP A 234 -9.60 15.86 -27.16
N ASP A 235 -9.06 16.90 -26.50
CA ASP A 235 -9.67 18.23 -26.52
C ASP A 235 -8.81 19.22 -27.29
N GLN A 236 -9.37 19.73 -28.38
CA GLN A 236 -8.88 20.86 -29.19
C GLN A 236 -8.97 22.19 -28.40
N THR A 237 -8.54 22.19 -27.15
CA THR A 237 -8.17 23.42 -26.45
C THR A 237 -6.67 23.58 -26.59
N GLU A 238 -6.26 24.69 -27.18
CA GLU A 238 -4.88 25.16 -27.34
C GLU A 238 -4.14 25.25 -25.99
N PHE A 239 -3.83 24.11 -25.37
CA PHE A 239 -2.74 23.96 -24.42
C PHE A 239 -1.48 23.61 -25.22
N GLU A 240 -1.11 24.51 -26.14
CA GLU A 240 0.28 24.55 -26.56
C GLU A 240 1.12 24.84 -25.30
N THR A 241 2.13 24.00 -25.05
CA THR A 241 3.23 24.17 -24.07
C THR A 241 3.15 23.51 -22.69
N THR A 242 3.07 22.17 -22.63
CA THR A 242 3.74 21.38 -21.55
C THR A 242 4.50 20.14 -22.04
N SER A 243 4.40 19.77 -23.31
CA SER A 243 5.03 18.56 -23.90
C SER A 243 6.56 18.58 -24.02
N SER A 244 7.28 19.50 -23.37
CA SER A 244 8.75 19.66 -23.56
C SER A 244 9.62 19.16 -22.40
N ARG A 245 9.07 18.74 -21.25
CA ARG A 245 9.90 18.25 -20.13
C ARG A 245 9.78 16.73 -19.96
N PRO A 246 10.90 16.00 -19.89
CA PRO A 246 10.86 14.56 -19.71
C PRO A 246 10.13 14.20 -18.41
N LEU A 247 9.38 13.10 -18.47
CA LEU A 247 8.80 12.49 -17.27
C LEU A 247 9.93 12.04 -16.33
N PRO A 248 9.67 11.97 -15.01
CA PRO A 248 10.60 11.37 -14.08
C PRO A 248 11.06 9.98 -14.57
N PRO A 249 12.38 9.69 -14.61
CA PRO A 249 12.91 8.42 -15.12
C PRO A 249 12.32 7.21 -14.41
N PHE A 250 12.10 7.34 -13.10
CA PHE A 250 11.47 6.31 -12.27
C PHE A 250 9.98 6.62 -12.05
N MET A 251 9.12 5.65 -12.37
CA MET A 251 7.64 5.73 -12.24
C MET A 251 6.92 6.87 -12.98
N GLY A 252 7.62 7.76 -13.70
CA GLY A 252 7.00 8.89 -14.39
C GLY A 252 5.90 8.47 -15.36
N SER A 253 6.11 7.39 -16.11
CA SER A 253 5.10 6.80 -17.00
C SER A 253 4.03 5.96 -16.29
N THR A 254 4.30 5.53 -15.05
CA THR A 254 3.36 4.76 -14.22
C THR A 254 2.34 5.66 -13.53
N PHE A 255 2.78 6.85 -13.10
CA PHE A 255 1.97 7.75 -12.28
C PHE A 255 0.61 8.13 -12.91
N PRO A 256 0.50 8.48 -14.21
CA PRO A 256 -0.79 8.80 -14.81
C PRO A 256 -1.77 7.61 -14.75
N HIS A 257 -1.29 6.42 -15.11
CA HIS A 257 -2.06 5.18 -15.05
C HIS A 257 -2.50 4.83 -13.63
N LEU A 258 -1.63 5.11 -12.64
CA LEU A 258 -1.94 4.94 -11.23
C LEU A 258 -3.04 5.91 -10.77
N CYS A 259 -3.03 7.16 -11.24
CA CYS A 259 -4.08 8.14 -10.95
C CYS A 259 -5.44 7.71 -11.51
N HIS A 260 -5.49 7.22 -12.76
CA HIS A 260 -6.73 6.67 -13.32
C HIS A 260 -7.23 5.44 -12.55
N PHE A 261 -6.32 4.54 -12.15
CA PHE A 261 -6.66 3.40 -11.31
C PHE A 261 -7.30 3.83 -10.00
N TRP A 262 -6.65 4.75 -9.27
CA TRP A 262 -7.17 5.22 -8.00
C TRP A 262 -8.45 6.04 -8.13
N ARG A 263 -8.70 6.69 -9.27
CA ARG A 263 -9.99 7.32 -9.56
C ARG A 263 -11.13 6.29 -9.61
N ILE A 264 -10.93 5.16 -10.29
CA ILE A 264 -11.93 4.07 -10.33
C ILE A 264 -12.15 3.50 -8.92
N VAL A 265 -11.05 3.24 -8.20
CA VAL A 265 -11.07 2.67 -6.85
C VAL A 265 -11.69 3.62 -5.83
N HIS A 266 -11.46 4.91 -5.96
CA HIS A 266 -12.07 5.95 -5.12
C HIS A 266 -13.59 5.88 -5.16
N GLU A 267 -14.18 5.71 -6.34
CA GLU A 267 -15.63 5.55 -6.46
C GLU A 267 -16.15 4.29 -5.74
N ILE A 268 -15.38 3.20 -5.75
CA ILE A 268 -15.68 1.99 -4.97
C ILE A 268 -15.65 2.32 -3.47
N THR A 269 -14.61 3.00 -3.01
CA THR A 269 -14.43 3.39 -1.62
C THR A 269 -15.57 4.30 -1.14
N VAL A 270 -15.94 5.33 -1.91
CA VAL A 270 -17.04 6.24 -1.56
C VAL A 270 -18.37 5.47 -1.44
N VAL A 271 -18.64 4.54 -2.35
CA VAL A 271 -19.91 3.80 -2.34
C VAL A 271 -20.00 2.80 -1.18
N TYR A 272 -18.90 2.12 -0.83
CA TYR A 272 -18.90 1.09 0.21
C TYR A 272 -18.53 1.57 1.61
N HIS A 273 -17.85 2.72 1.76
CA HIS A 273 -17.23 3.12 3.02
C HIS A 273 -17.58 4.54 3.50
N THR A 274 -18.48 5.26 2.83
CA THR A 274 -18.95 6.56 3.36
C THR A 274 -19.94 6.36 4.50
N ASP A 275 -19.82 7.15 5.57
CA ASP A 275 -20.72 7.16 6.72
C ASP A 275 -22.18 7.28 6.26
N GLY A 276 -22.92 6.19 6.40
CA GLY A 276 -24.23 6.02 5.77
C GLY A 276 -24.21 4.80 4.86
N ASN A 277 -23.90 3.63 5.44
CA ASN A 277 -23.92 2.32 4.79
C ASN A 277 -25.16 2.24 3.90
N PRO A 278 -25.05 2.36 2.57
CA PRO A 278 -26.22 2.20 1.74
C PRO A 278 -26.59 0.75 1.93
N HIS A 279 -27.76 0.48 2.50
CA HIS A 279 -28.33 -0.86 2.51
C HIS A 279 -28.64 -1.25 1.06
N PHE A 280 -27.59 -1.57 0.30
CA PHE A 280 -27.70 -2.13 -1.02
C PHE A 280 -28.33 -3.50 -0.84
N ASP A 281 -29.42 -3.75 -1.57
CA ASP A 281 -29.79 -5.14 -1.80
C ASP A 281 -28.67 -5.84 -2.59
N ASP A 282 -28.59 -7.17 -2.45
CA ASP A 282 -27.60 -7.98 -3.16
C ASP A 282 -27.60 -7.75 -4.68
N ARG A 283 -28.71 -7.27 -5.27
CA ARG A 283 -28.80 -7.05 -6.71
C ARG A 283 -28.12 -5.75 -7.13
N THR A 284 -28.24 -4.72 -6.33
CA THR A 284 -27.68 -3.40 -6.58
C THR A 284 -26.18 -3.43 -6.34
N ALA A 285 -25.72 -4.06 -5.25
CA ALA A 285 -24.29 -4.31 -5.01
C ALA A 285 -23.66 -5.08 -6.18
N LEU A 286 -24.32 -6.14 -6.68
CA LEU A 286 -23.82 -6.92 -7.80
C LEU A 286 -23.72 -6.12 -9.10
N ARG A 287 -24.72 -5.28 -9.41
CA ARG A 287 -24.70 -4.43 -10.62
C ARG A 287 -23.60 -3.38 -10.56
N PHE A 288 -23.42 -2.76 -9.39
CA PHE A 288 -22.34 -1.81 -9.16
C PHE A 288 -20.96 -2.48 -9.28
N ALA A 289 -20.77 -3.62 -8.61
CA ALA A 289 -19.54 -4.39 -8.69
C ALA A 289 -19.22 -4.82 -10.13
N GLU A 290 -20.23 -5.30 -10.87
CA GLU A 290 -20.09 -5.67 -12.27
C GLU A 290 -19.69 -4.48 -13.16
N TYR A 291 -20.30 -3.32 -12.96
CA TYR A 291 -19.96 -2.09 -13.70
C TYR A 291 -18.51 -1.67 -13.43
N LYS A 292 -18.13 -1.53 -12.15
CA LYS A 292 -16.77 -1.13 -11.74
C LYS A 292 -15.72 -2.15 -12.16
N PHE A 293 -16.05 -3.44 -12.16
CA PHE A 293 -15.13 -4.47 -12.63
C PHE A 293 -14.82 -4.32 -14.12
N ARG A 294 -15.81 -3.91 -14.94
CA ARG A 294 -15.56 -3.60 -16.35
C ARG A 294 -14.65 -2.39 -16.53
N GLU A 295 -14.79 -1.36 -15.71
CA GLU A 295 -13.89 -0.20 -15.75
C GLU A 295 -12.46 -0.59 -15.37
N LEU A 296 -12.29 -1.40 -14.32
CA LEU A 296 -10.99 -1.97 -13.94
C LEU A 296 -10.37 -2.80 -15.08
N LEU A 297 -11.17 -3.65 -15.74
CA LEU A 297 -10.69 -4.42 -16.89
C LEU A 297 -10.32 -3.53 -18.08
N ALA A 298 -11.12 -2.51 -18.38
CA ALA A 298 -10.82 -1.55 -19.45
C ALA A 298 -9.52 -0.81 -19.17
N TRP A 299 -9.32 -0.34 -17.93
CA TRP A 299 -8.07 0.25 -17.47
C TRP A 299 -6.89 -0.72 -17.64
N SER A 300 -7.03 -1.96 -17.19
CA SER A 300 -5.95 -2.96 -17.31
C SER A 300 -5.60 -3.29 -18.76
N ASN A 301 -6.58 -3.31 -19.66
CA ASN A 301 -6.38 -3.56 -21.09
C ASN A 301 -5.75 -2.36 -21.82
N GLY A 302 -5.91 -1.15 -21.28
CA GLY A 302 -5.33 0.08 -21.81
C GLY A 302 -3.89 0.35 -21.37
N LEU A 303 -3.29 -0.50 -20.52
CA LEU A 303 -1.94 -0.30 -20.03
C LEU A 303 -0.89 -0.41 -21.17
N PRO A 304 0.10 0.49 -21.24
CA PRO A 304 1.18 0.41 -22.20
C PRO A 304 2.09 -0.79 -21.90
N TYR A 305 2.86 -1.22 -22.90
CA TYR A 305 3.78 -2.37 -22.81
C TYR A 305 4.76 -2.30 -21.63
N THR A 306 5.16 -1.09 -21.22
CA THR A 306 6.05 -0.85 -20.08
C THR A 306 5.42 -1.22 -18.73
N LEU A 307 4.09 -1.24 -18.64
CA LEU A 307 3.31 -1.55 -17.44
C LEU A 307 2.60 -2.91 -17.50
N LEU A 308 2.76 -3.65 -18.60
CA LEU A 308 2.34 -5.05 -18.68
C LEU A 308 3.21 -5.92 -17.77
N ARG A 309 2.64 -7.04 -17.30
CA ARG A 309 3.36 -8.01 -16.46
C ARG A 309 4.53 -8.65 -17.22
N GLY A 310 5.67 -8.77 -16.55
CA GLY A 310 6.86 -9.43 -17.05
C GLY A 310 7.93 -9.52 -15.96
N ASP A 311 8.82 -10.49 -16.05
CA ASP A 311 9.90 -10.68 -15.07
C ASP A 311 11.01 -9.62 -15.21
N ASP A 312 11.07 -8.94 -16.36
CA ASP A 312 11.98 -7.84 -16.68
C ASP A 312 11.46 -6.46 -16.21
N LYS A 313 10.26 -6.41 -15.66
CA LYS A 313 9.59 -5.15 -15.33
C LYS A 313 10.04 -4.61 -13.97
N PRO A 314 10.10 -3.28 -13.79
CA PRO A 314 10.37 -2.69 -12.48
C PRO A 314 9.39 -3.16 -11.40
N HIS A 315 9.86 -3.21 -10.16
CA HIS A 315 9.08 -3.72 -9.03
C HIS A 315 7.73 -2.99 -8.82
N HIS A 316 7.65 -1.69 -9.13
CA HIS A 316 6.41 -0.91 -8.99
C HIS A 316 5.29 -1.39 -9.93
N VAL A 317 5.65 -2.00 -11.07
CA VAL A 317 4.67 -2.63 -11.98
C VAL A 317 4.05 -3.84 -11.30
N GLN A 318 4.83 -4.67 -10.60
CA GLN A 318 4.27 -5.81 -9.87
C GLN A 318 3.36 -5.36 -8.72
N ILE A 319 3.73 -4.29 -8.00
CA ILE A 319 2.90 -3.71 -6.94
C ILE A 319 1.57 -3.19 -7.52
N LEU A 320 1.59 -2.55 -8.68
CA LEU A 320 0.38 -2.10 -9.37
C LEU A 320 -0.58 -3.27 -9.64
N HIS A 321 -0.07 -4.40 -10.15
CA HIS A 321 -0.89 -5.60 -10.40
C HIS A 321 -1.38 -6.28 -9.11
N LEU A 322 -0.61 -6.21 -8.02
CA LEU A 322 -1.04 -6.65 -6.69
C LEU A 322 -2.21 -5.79 -6.18
N TRP A 323 -2.12 -4.47 -6.29
CA TRP A 323 -3.21 -3.55 -5.93
C TRP A 323 -4.44 -3.75 -6.79
N PHE A 324 -4.28 -3.99 -8.08
CA PHE A 324 -5.39 -4.29 -8.98
C PHE A 324 -6.24 -5.46 -8.48
N HIS A 325 -5.60 -6.60 -8.21
CA HIS A 325 -6.33 -7.79 -7.76
C HIS A 325 -6.88 -7.63 -6.33
N ALA A 326 -6.18 -6.91 -5.44
CA ALA A 326 -6.70 -6.60 -4.12
C ALA A 326 -7.97 -5.70 -4.21
N ALA A 327 -7.97 -4.71 -5.09
CA ALA A 327 -9.15 -3.87 -5.34
C ALA A 327 -10.33 -4.65 -5.94
N VAL A 328 -10.07 -5.63 -6.82
CA VAL A 328 -11.11 -6.54 -7.33
C VAL A 328 -11.72 -7.37 -6.19
N LEU A 329 -10.92 -7.84 -5.22
CA LEU A 329 -11.43 -8.57 -4.07
C LEU A 329 -12.31 -7.70 -3.17
N GLU A 330 -11.90 -6.45 -2.90
CA GLU A 330 -12.76 -5.50 -2.17
C GLU A 330 -14.06 -5.18 -2.90
N LEU A 331 -13.98 -4.99 -4.22
CA LEU A 331 -15.16 -4.68 -5.03
C LEU A 331 -16.27 -5.74 -4.91
N PHE A 332 -15.88 -7.02 -4.88
CA PHE A 332 -16.81 -8.14 -4.81
C PHE A 332 -17.05 -8.66 -3.39
N ARG A 333 -16.36 -8.14 -2.36
CA ARG A 333 -16.53 -8.58 -0.97
C ARG A 333 -17.99 -8.60 -0.52
N PRO A 334 -18.83 -7.57 -0.76
CA PRO A 334 -20.25 -7.62 -0.40
C PRO A 334 -21.03 -8.70 -1.17
N CYS A 335 -20.57 -9.09 -2.35
CA CYS A 335 -21.27 -10.03 -3.24
C CYS A 335 -20.95 -11.50 -2.94
N VAL A 336 -19.97 -11.79 -2.08
CA VAL A 336 -19.53 -13.16 -1.76
C VAL A 336 -19.88 -13.61 -0.33
N GLN A 337 -20.57 -12.76 0.45
CA GLN A 337 -20.98 -13.06 1.82
C GLN A 337 -21.93 -14.26 1.93
N THR A 338 -22.75 -14.50 0.91
CA THR A 338 -23.67 -15.64 0.87
C THR A 338 -23.41 -16.52 -0.34
N ASN A 339 -23.54 -17.84 -0.16
CA ASN A 339 -23.39 -18.82 -1.23
C ASN A 339 -24.33 -18.55 -2.44
N ALA A 340 -25.52 -18.02 -2.18
CA ALA A 340 -26.46 -17.65 -3.22
C ALA A 340 -25.95 -16.44 -4.02
N ALA A 341 -25.54 -15.36 -3.36
CA ALA A 341 -25.02 -14.15 -4.01
C ALA A 341 -23.73 -14.44 -4.79
N ALA A 342 -22.82 -15.22 -4.20
CA ALA A 342 -21.51 -15.53 -4.77
C ALA A 342 -21.59 -16.26 -6.13
N LYS A 343 -22.66 -17.03 -6.36
CA LYS A 343 -22.90 -17.81 -7.58
C LYS A 343 -23.76 -17.08 -8.61
N ARG A 344 -24.21 -15.86 -8.33
CA ARG A 344 -25.06 -15.11 -9.27
C ARG A 344 -24.28 -14.74 -10.53
N ARG A 345 -24.93 -14.93 -11.67
CA ARG A 345 -24.32 -14.65 -12.98
C ARG A 345 -24.09 -13.14 -13.17
N LEU A 346 -22.87 -12.77 -13.58
CA LEU A 346 -22.52 -11.47 -14.12
C LEU A 346 -23.05 -11.37 -15.55
N ARG A 347 -24.00 -10.47 -15.80
CA ARG A 347 -24.83 -10.47 -17.03
C ARG A 347 -24.17 -9.77 -18.21
N THR A 348 -23.23 -8.88 -17.95
CA THR A 348 -22.45 -8.14 -18.95
C THR A 348 -21.32 -8.99 -19.57
N PHE A 349 -21.03 -10.16 -19.00
CA PHE A 349 -20.02 -11.09 -19.48
C PHE A 349 -20.65 -12.21 -20.32
N THR A 350 -19.95 -12.59 -21.39
CA THR A 350 -20.39 -13.61 -22.35
C THR A 350 -20.43 -15.01 -21.75
N SER A 351 -19.53 -15.33 -20.82
CA SER A 351 -19.50 -16.65 -20.17
C SER A 351 -20.63 -16.81 -19.16
N ASN A 352 -21.38 -17.91 -19.28
CA ASN A 352 -22.45 -18.28 -18.35
C ASN A 352 -21.92 -18.64 -16.94
N TYR A 353 -20.62 -18.89 -16.81
CA TYR A 353 -19.96 -19.22 -15.54
C TYR A 353 -19.39 -17.98 -14.82
N SER A 354 -19.53 -16.79 -15.41
CA SER A 354 -19.07 -15.54 -14.80
C SER A 354 -19.88 -15.24 -13.54
N SER A 355 -19.24 -15.22 -12.39
CA SER A 355 -19.86 -14.99 -11.08
C SER A 355 -18.87 -14.25 -10.15
N PRO A 356 -19.34 -13.57 -9.10
CA PRO A 356 -18.47 -12.98 -8.08
C PRO A 356 -17.41 -13.97 -7.55
N ALA A 357 -17.84 -15.19 -7.19
CA ALA A 357 -16.92 -16.23 -6.72
C ALA A 357 -15.84 -16.58 -7.77
N ALA A 358 -16.22 -16.71 -9.05
CA ALA A 358 -15.25 -17.00 -10.11
C ALA A 358 -14.23 -15.86 -10.28
N VAL A 359 -14.66 -14.60 -10.17
CA VAL A 359 -13.78 -13.43 -10.26
C VAL A 359 -12.83 -13.34 -9.06
N CYS A 360 -13.35 -13.55 -7.84
CA CYS A 360 -12.55 -13.59 -6.62
C CYS A 360 -11.52 -14.72 -6.67
N ASN A 361 -11.93 -15.95 -7.02
CA ASN A 361 -11.03 -17.10 -7.13
C ASN A 361 -9.93 -16.87 -8.17
N ALA A 362 -10.28 -16.30 -9.32
CA ALA A 362 -9.29 -15.92 -10.34
C ALA A 362 -8.30 -14.88 -9.81
N SER A 363 -8.77 -13.85 -9.09
CA SER A 363 -7.92 -12.81 -8.52
C SER A 363 -7.01 -13.34 -7.41
N VAL A 364 -7.52 -14.21 -6.53
CA VAL A 364 -6.70 -14.91 -5.52
C VAL A 364 -5.63 -15.76 -6.19
N GLY A 365 -5.97 -16.51 -7.25
CA GLY A 365 -5.01 -17.27 -8.03
C GLY A 365 -3.91 -16.41 -8.65
N GLN A 366 -4.25 -15.20 -9.13
CA GLN A 366 -3.26 -14.25 -9.63
C GLN A 366 -2.40 -13.65 -8.52
N LEU A 367 -2.99 -13.27 -7.38
CA LEU A 367 -2.24 -12.77 -6.21
C LEU A 367 -1.25 -13.80 -5.69
N LYS A 368 -1.64 -15.08 -5.57
CA LYS A 368 -0.73 -16.19 -5.20
C LYS A 368 0.51 -16.21 -6.10
N ARG A 369 0.33 -16.09 -7.43
CA ARG A 369 1.42 -16.06 -8.41
C ARG A 369 2.27 -14.79 -8.33
N LEU A 370 1.61 -13.63 -8.20
CA LEU A 370 2.28 -12.33 -8.10
C LEU A 370 3.11 -12.22 -6.83
N ILE A 371 2.59 -12.66 -5.68
CA ILE A 371 3.32 -12.69 -4.41
C ILE A 371 4.55 -13.60 -4.53
N LEU A 372 4.38 -14.80 -5.07
CA LEU A 372 5.50 -15.73 -5.28
C LEU A 372 6.57 -15.10 -6.18
N ASN A 373 6.18 -14.56 -7.33
CA ASN A 373 7.09 -13.91 -8.26
C ASN A 373 7.78 -12.69 -7.63
N PHE A 374 7.05 -11.86 -6.88
CA PHE A 374 7.59 -10.69 -6.21
C PHE A 374 8.66 -11.07 -5.19
N ARG A 375 8.40 -12.12 -4.40
CA ARG A 375 9.35 -12.63 -3.40
C ARG A 375 10.58 -13.30 -4.02
N LEU A 376 10.46 -13.89 -5.20
CA LEU A 376 11.55 -14.59 -5.88
C LEU A 376 12.47 -13.63 -6.65
N HIS A 377 11.90 -12.67 -7.37
CA HIS A 377 12.65 -11.87 -8.35
C HIS A 377 12.95 -10.44 -7.87
N TYR A 378 12.29 -9.95 -6.82
CA TYR A 378 12.42 -8.57 -6.38
C TYR A 378 12.94 -8.44 -4.96
N LYS A 379 14.15 -7.87 -4.85
CA LYS A 379 14.75 -7.51 -3.54
C LYS A 379 13.83 -6.60 -2.73
N SER A 380 13.05 -5.75 -3.38
CA SER A 380 12.11 -4.83 -2.72
C SER A 380 11.05 -5.54 -1.89
N SER A 381 10.74 -6.82 -2.16
CA SER A 381 9.85 -7.63 -1.32
C SER A 381 10.24 -7.69 0.16
N THR A 382 11.50 -7.40 0.51
CA THR A 382 11.99 -7.45 1.89
C THR A 382 11.86 -6.13 2.64
N TYR A 383 11.65 -5.00 1.96
CA TYR A 383 11.68 -3.67 2.58
C TYR A 383 10.56 -2.72 2.11
N THR A 384 9.83 -2.99 1.03
CA THR A 384 8.63 -2.21 0.67
C THR A 384 7.41 -2.70 1.45
N ILE A 385 6.72 -1.80 2.16
CA ILE A 385 5.44 -2.18 2.79
C ILE A 385 4.31 -2.23 1.76
N LEU A 386 4.41 -1.54 0.62
CA LEU A 386 3.27 -1.24 -0.27
C LEU A 386 2.52 -2.46 -0.83
N TRP A 387 3.14 -3.64 -0.86
CA TRP A 387 2.54 -4.88 -1.37
C TRP A 387 1.90 -5.76 -0.28
N HIS A 388 2.09 -5.41 0.99
CA HIS A 388 1.76 -6.31 2.11
C HIS A 388 0.27 -6.61 2.23
N THR A 389 -0.59 -5.68 1.82
CA THR A 389 -2.05 -5.85 1.86
C THR A 389 -2.48 -7.03 1.01
N ALA A 390 -1.82 -7.28 -0.13
CA ALA A 390 -2.08 -8.46 -0.96
C ALA A 390 -1.88 -9.79 -0.21
N MET A 391 -0.94 -9.85 0.74
CA MET A 391 -0.77 -11.04 1.59
C MET A 391 -1.92 -11.21 2.57
N ILE A 392 -2.49 -10.11 3.10
CA ILE A 392 -3.71 -10.16 3.93
C ILE A 392 -4.86 -10.75 3.11
N TYR A 393 -5.07 -10.26 1.88
CA TYR A 393 -6.13 -10.76 0.98
C TYR A 393 -6.00 -12.25 0.69
N VAL A 394 -4.79 -12.71 0.31
CA VAL A 394 -4.57 -14.13 0.03
C VAL A 394 -4.74 -14.96 1.29
N ALA A 395 -4.23 -14.52 2.44
CA ALA A 395 -4.40 -15.24 3.70
C ALA A 395 -5.88 -15.36 4.07
N ASN A 396 -6.68 -14.29 3.99
CA ASN A 396 -8.12 -14.34 4.26
C ASN A 396 -8.83 -15.32 3.32
N ALA A 397 -8.54 -15.26 2.02
CA ALA A 397 -9.14 -16.18 1.05
C ALA A 397 -8.78 -17.66 1.31
N LEU A 398 -7.57 -17.95 1.81
CA LEU A 398 -7.13 -19.30 2.19
C LEU A 398 -7.76 -19.78 3.51
N LEU A 399 -8.13 -18.84 4.38
CA LEU A 399 -8.73 -19.14 5.68
C LEU A 399 -10.25 -19.36 5.62
N HIS A 400 -10.88 -19.11 4.47
CA HIS A 400 -12.29 -19.44 4.21
C HIS A 400 -12.56 -20.96 4.30
N ASP A 401 -13.82 -21.34 4.53
CA ASP A 401 -14.26 -22.71 4.92
C ASP A 401 -13.77 -23.88 4.03
N ALA A 402 -13.52 -23.64 2.75
CA ALA A 402 -13.08 -24.69 1.83
C ALA A 402 -11.56 -24.64 1.63
N LYS A 403 -10.83 -25.60 2.20
CA LYS A 403 -9.38 -25.70 2.01
C LYS A 403 -9.02 -26.32 0.68
N GLU A 404 -8.37 -25.53 -0.17
CA GLU A 404 -7.75 -26.00 -1.41
C GLU A 404 -6.47 -26.81 -1.12
N GLU A 405 -6.09 -27.70 -2.05
CA GLU A 405 -4.80 -28.37 -1.99
C GLU A 405 -3.65 -27.33 -1.99
N GLY A 406 -2.68 -27.50 -1.09
CA GLY A 406 -1.55 -26.58 -0.96
C GLY A 406 -1.89 -25.23 -0.30
N TRP A 407 -3.06 -25.06 0.30
CA TRP A 407 -3.42 -23.82 1.02
C TRP A 407 -2.35 -23.39 2.03
N PHE A 408 -1.80 -24.36 2.77
CA PHE A 408 -0.82 -24.11 3.82
C PHE A 408 0.49 -23.54 3.28
N PHE A 409 0.93 -23.99 2.09
CA PHE A 409 2.11 -23.42 1.42
C PHE A 409 1.92 -21.93 1.13
N TYR A 410 0.78 -21.55 0.55
CA TYR A 410 0.49 -20.15 0.24
C TYR A 410 0.24 -19.31 1.50
N PHE A 411 -0.32 -19.91 2.54
CA PHE A 411 -0.48 -19.26 3.84
C PHE A 411 0.90 -18.94 4.45
N LEU A 412 1.79 -19.92 4.50
CA LEU A 412 3.18 -19.70 4.94
C LEU A 412 3.91 -18.72 4.03
N LEU A 413 3.67 -18.73 2.72
CA LEU A 413 4.22 -17.74 1.78
C LEU A 413 3.82 -16.30 2.18
N CYS A 414 2.60 -16.09 2.67
CA CYS A 414 2.14 -14.80 3.16
C CYS A 414 2.74 -14.48 4.53
N VAL A 415 2.63 -15.39 5.50
CA VAL A 415 3.11 -15.18 6.88
C VAL A 415 4.62 -14.93 6.93
N TYR A 416 5.43 -15.73 6.22
CA TYR A 416 6.89 -15.52 6.15
C TYR A 416 7.29 -14.36 5.23
N GLY A 417 6.38 -13.80 4.44
CA GLY A 417 6.61 -12.51 3.77
C GLY A 417 6.77 -11.38 4.80
N TYR A 418 6.02 -11.44 5.90
CA TYR A 418 6.11 -10.47 6.98
C TYR A 418 7.37 -10.59 7.84
N GLU A 419 8.02 -11.76 7.93
CA GLU A 419 9.33 -11.91 8.62
C GLU A 419 10.36 -10.94 8.06
N ARG A 420 10.47 -10.89 6.73
CA ARG A 420 11.46 -10.05 6.06
C ARG A 420 11.13 -8.57 6.25
N LEU A 421 9.85 -8.22 6.09
CA LEU A 421 9.35 -6.86 6.26
C LEU A 421 9.45 -6.35 7.70
N ARG A 422 9.40 -7.24 8.70
CA ARG A 422 9.43 -6.88 10.14
C ARG A 422 10.68 -6.08 10.51
N ARG A 423 11.78 -6.26 9.77
CA ARG A 423 13.02 -5.50 10.00
C ARG A 423 12.83 -4.02 9.72
N SER A 424 12.11 -3.67 8.67
CA SER A 424 11.81 -2.28 8.30
C SER A 424 10.55 -1.77 8.99
N TRP A 425 9.57 -2.65 9.21
CA TRP A 425 8.20 -2.28 9.55
C TRP A 425 7.72 -3.06 10.77
N ARG A 426 7.75 -2.44 11.95
CA ARG A 426 7.31 -3.08 13.21
C ARG A 426 5.87 -3.61 13.12
N VAL A 427 5.01 -2.89 12.41
CA VAL A 427 3.58 -3.21 12.27
C VAL A 427 3.32 -4.60 11.70
N THR A 428 4.23 -5.15 10.89
CA THR A 428 4.04 -6.46 10.25
C THR A 428 4.11 -7.63 11.23
N GLY A 429 4.77 -7.44 12.38
CA GLY A 429 4.76 -8.44 13.45
C GLY A 429 3.35 -8.67 13.99
N ALA A 430 2.59 -7.59 14.22
CA ALA A 430 1.20 -7.67 14.64
C ALA A 430 0.32 -8.32 13.55
N VAL A 431 0.54 -7.98 12.27
CA VAL A 431 -0.21 -8.57 11.15
C VAL A 431 0.03 -10.09 11.06
N ALA A 432 1.29 -10.52 11.09
CA ALA A 432 1.62 -11.95 11.02
C ALA A 432 1.04 -12.74 12.21
N LYS A 433 1.12 -12.17 13.43
CA LYS A 433 0.54 -12.76 14.64
C LYS A 433 -0.98 -12.80 14.58
N GLY A 434 -1.62 -11.76 14.04
CA GLY A 434 -3.07 -11.71 13.82
C GLY A 434 -3.55 -12.77 12.83
N LEU A 435 -2.83 -12.97 11.72
CA LEU A 435 -3.11 -14.05 10.77
C LEU A 435 -2.99 -15.44 11.43
N LEU A 436 -1.95 -15.67 12.23
CA LEU A 436 -1.81 -16.93 12.98
C LEU A 436 -2.95 -17.14 13.99
N ALA A 437 -3.38 -16.07 14.66
CA ALA A 437 -4.53 -16.13 15.57
C ALA A 437 -5.83 -16.51 14.84
N MET A 438 -6.05 -15.99 13.63
CA MET A 438 -7.20 -16.39 12.80
C MET A 438 -7.13 -17.88 12.43
N THR A 439 -5.96 -18.36 11.98
CA THR A 439 -5.77 -19.78 11.61
C THR A 439 -5.97 -20.72 12.81
N LEU A 440 -5.52 -20.31 14.00
CA LEU A 440 -5.77 -21.03 15.25
C LEU A 440 -7.26 -21.06 15.60
N ARG A 441 -7.93 -19.90 15.55
CA ARG A 441 -9.36 -19.78 15.84
C ARG A 441 -10.21 -20.67 14.94
N ASN A 442 -9.79 -20.85 13.70
CA ASN A 442 -10.48 -21.71 12.72
C ASN A 442 -10.16 -23.21 12.91
N GLY A 443 -9.23 -23.58 13.79
CA GLY A 443 -8.79 -24.96 13.99
C GLY A 443 -7.91 -25.51 12.86
N ASP A 444 -7.39 -24.64 11.99
CA ASP A 444 -6.63 -25.03 10.79
C ASP A 444 -5.18 -25.47 11.11
N ILE A 445 -4.65 -25.04 12.26
CA ILE A 445 -3.33 -25.44 12.79
C ILE A 445 -3.40 -25.62 14.31
N SER A 446 -2.49 -26.42 14.87
CA SER A 446 -2.36 -26.57 16.32
C SER A 446 -1.64 -25.37 16.97
N SER A 447 -1.90 -25.14 18.26
CA SER A 447 -1.19 -24.14 19.07
C SER A 447 0.32 -24.31 19.05
N HIS A 448 0.81 -25.56 19.07
CA HIS A 448 2.24 -25.87 18.95
C HIS A 448 2.81 -25.35 17.62
N MET A 449 2.15 -25.68 16.51
CA MET A 449 2.57 -25.23 15.18
C MET A 449 2.56 -23.70 15.08
N ALA A 450 1.50 -23.05 15.56
CA ALA A 450 1.40 -21.59 15.54
C ALA A 450 2.49 -20.91 16.38
N ARG A 451 2.77 -21.40 17.59
CA ARG A 451 3.86 -20.91 18.44
C ARG A 451 5.23 -21.14 17.79
N GLN A 452 5.44 -22.27 17.13
CA GLN A 452 6.68 -22.55 16.39
C GLN A 452 6.88 -21.57 15.23
N ILE A 453 5.83 -21.34 14.42
CA ILE A 453 5.90 -20.35 13.33
C ILE A 453 6.18 -18.96 13.91
N LEU A 454 5.46 -18.55 14.97
CA LEU A 454 5.68 -17.25 15.61
C LEU A 454 7.12 -17.10 16.13
N GLN A 455 7.66 -18.14 16.76
CA GLN A 455 9.04 -18.17 17.21
C GLN A 455 10.01 -18.01 16.03
N ASP A 456 9.76 -18.69 14.90
CA ASP A 456 10.57 -18.56 13.68
C ASP A 456 10.57 -17.13 13.13
N LEU A 457 9.42 -16.44 13.17
CA LEU A 457 9.29 -15.02 12.78
C LEU A 457 10.02 -14.08 13.75
N GLU A 458 10.23 -14.50 15.01
CA GLU A 458 10.81 -13.70 16.09
C GLU A 458 12.29 -13.99 16.38
N ARG A 459 12.88 -15.00 15.73
CA ARG A 459 14.27 -15.45 15.95
C ARG A 459 15.31 -14.33 15.90
N LYS A 460 15.04 -13.23 15.19
CA LYS A 460 15.90 -12.05 15.15
C LYS A 460 15.33 -10.97 16.08
N LYS A 461 15.93 -10.81 17.26
CA LYS A 461 15.62 -9.70 18.18
C LYS A 461 15.75 -8.38 17.42
N LEU A 462 14.66 -7.63 17.35
CA LEU A 462 14.66 -6.24 16.89
C LEU A 462 14.89 -5.34 18.11
N SER A 463 15.46 -4.16 17.88
CA SER A 463 15.51 -3.11 18.89
C SER A 463 14.08 -2.87 19.41
N GLU A 464 13.88 -3.08 20.71
CA GLU A 464 12.60 -2.87 21.37
C GLU A 464 12.37 -1.37 21.52
N MET A 465 11.48 -0.83 20.70
CA MET A 465 10.95 0.50 20.93
C MET A 465 9.96 0.45 22.09
N PRO A 466 10.03 1.36 23.07
CA PRO A 466 9.27 1.30 24.31
C PRO A 466 7.75 1.46 24.13
N GLU A 467 7.30 2.01 23.00
CA GLU A 467 5.87 2.19 22.73
C GLU A 467 5.21 0.96 22.09
N PRO A 468 3.96 0.65 22.49
CA PRO A 468 3.21 -0.47 21.93
C PRO A 468 2.83 -0.23 20.46
N ILE A 469 2.73 -1.32 19.70
CA ILE A 469 2.26 -1.28 18.31
C ILE A 469 0.76 -0.96 18.31
N ARG A 470 0.38 0.07 17.56
CA ARG A 470 -1.00 0.48 17.28
C ARG A 470 -1.31 0.22 15.81
N ALA A 471 -1.96 -0.91 15.55
CA ALA A 471 -2.26 -1.41 14.21
C ALA A 471 -3.78 -1.64 14.09
N GLN A 472 -4.50 -0.53 13.94
CA GLN A 472 -5.97 -0.45 13.96
C GLN A 472 -6.63 -0.77 12.61
N PHE A 473 -5.87 -1.21 11.62
CA PHE A 473 -6.43 -1.66 10.35
C PHE A 473 -6.84 -3.14 10.44
N PRO A 474 -7.89 -3.56 9.72
CA PRO A 474 -8.36 -4.93 9.77
C PRO A 474 -7.37 -5.89 9.13
N VAL A 475 -7.20 -7.05 9.77
CA VAL A 475 -6.50 -8.21 9.22
C VAL A 475 -7.48 -9.35 8.96
N ASP A 476 -8.53 -9.48 9.78
CA ASP A 476 -9.68 -10.33 9.52
C ASP A 476 -10.73 -9.53 8.73
N LEU A 477 -10.68 -9.67 7.41
CA LEU A 477 -11.44 -8.81 6.51
C LEU A 477 -12.94 -9.19 6.47
N ASP A 478 -13.30 -10.40 6.91
CA ASP A 478 -14.69 -10.84 7.02
C ASP A 478 -15.29 -10.41 8.36
N LEU A 479 -14.54 -10.56 9.46
CA LEU A 479 -14.95 -10.02 10.76
C LEU A 479 -15.09 -8.50 10.70
N ALA A 480 -14.27 -7.81 9.90
CA ALA A 480 -14.33 -6.35 9.75
C ALA A 480 -15.69 -5.83 9.28
N LEU A 481 -16.50 -6.66 8.62
CA LEU A 481 -17.85 -6.29 8.16
C LEU A 481 -18.87 -6.22 9.32
N SER A 482 -18.63 -6.95 10.41
CA SER A 482 -19.57 -7.08 11.53
C SER A 482 -19.02 -6.50 12.83
N ASP A 483 -17.73 -6.71 13.11
CA ASP A 483 -17.00 -6.13 14.24
C ASP A 483 -15.63 -5.60 13.78
N PRO A 484 -15.59 -4.38 13.21
CA PRO A 484 -14.36 -3.73 12.76
C PRO A 484 -13.30 -3.61 13.86
N LYS A 485 -13.72 -3.51 15.14
CA LYS A 485 -12.79 -3.36 16.25
C LYS A 485 -12.08 -4.69 16.51
N SER A 486 -12.80 -5.80 16.63
CA SER A 486 -12.17 -7.10 16.87
C SER A 486 -11.34 -7.62 15.69
N ALA A 487 -11.60 -7.12 14.47
CA ALA A 487 -10.91 -7.51 13.25
C ALA A 487 -9.50 -6.94 13.07
N THR A 488 -9.07 -6.01 13.93
CA THR A 488 -7.80 -5.29 13.75
C THR A 488 -6.58 -6.17 14.00
N ALA A 489 -5.46 -5.82 13.34
CA ALA A 489 -4.18 -6.49 13.54
C ALA A 489 -3.78 -6.51 15.02
N GLU A 490 -3.93 -5.39 15.75
CA GLU A 490 -3.60 -5.29 17.17
C GLU A 490 -4.45 -6.24 18.03
N ASN A 491 -5.78 -6.23 17.85
CA ASN A 491 -6.66 -7.04 18.69
C ASN A 491 -6.49 -8.54 18.44
N LEU A 492 -6.28 -8.95 17.19
CA LEU A 492 -6.01 -10.35 16.86
C LEU A 492 -4.65 -10.81 17.40
N ALA A 493 -3.63 -9.95 17.30
CA ALA A 493 -2.30 -10.24 17.83
C ALA A 493 -2.30 -10.39 19.36
N ASP A 494 -3.06 -9.56 20.07
CA ASP A 494 -3.19 -9.60 21.53
C ASP A 494 -3.97 -10.84 22.00
N LYS A 495 -4.98 -11.28 21.24
CA LYS A 495 -5.79 -12.47 21.53
C LYS A 495 -5.11 -13.80 21.17
N PHE A 496 -3.92 -13.78 20.54
CA PHE A 496 -3.23 -14.98 20.08
C PHE A 496 -3.02 -16.02 21.19
N GLU A 497 -2.41 -15.63 22.32
CA GLU A 497 -2.09 -16.58 23.39
C GLU A 497 -3.35 -17.14 24.05
N TYR A 498 -4.36 -16.28 24.24
CA TYR A 498 -5.66 -16.72 24.73
C TYR A 498 -6.30 -17.77 23.80
N THR A 499 -6.25 -17.53 22.49
CA THR A 499 -6.79 -18.45 21.48
C THR A 499 -6.02 -19.78 21.46
N ALA A 500 -4.69 -19.72 21.57
CA ALA A 500 -3.83 -20.90 21.64
C ALA A 500 -4.12 -21.73 22.91
N MET A 501 -4.25 -21.10 24.08
CA MET A 501 -4.60 -21.79 25.32
C MET A 501 -5.99 -22.43 25.24
N LEU A 502 -6.98 -21.72 24.68
CA LEU A 502 -8.33 -22.25 24.50
C LEU A 502 -8.31 -23.51 23.61
N GLY A 503 -7.55 -23.47 22.51
CA GLY A 503 -7.35 -24.63 21.63
C GLY A 503 -6.72 -25.83 22.36
N ASP A 504 -5.68 -25.57 23.17
CA ASP A 504 -5.00 -26.60 23.97
C ASP A 504 -6.00 -27.28 24.93
N TYR A 505 -6.82 -26.51 25.65
CA TYR A 505 -7.85 -27.05 26.54
C TYR A 505 -8.89 -27.89 25.80
N THR A 506 -9.43 -27.41 24.69
CA THR A 506 -10.45 -28.16 23.92
C THR A 506 -9.92 -29.50 23.43
N HIS A 507 -8.66 -29.57 22.97
CA HIS A 507 -8.05 -30.82 22.54
C HIS A 507 -7.82 -31.80 23.69
N GLU A 508 -7.44 -31.32 24.88
CA GLU A 508 -7.29 -32.18 26.06
C GLU A 508 -8.63 -32.79 26.49
N PHE A 509 -9.71 -32.01 26.51
CA PHE A 509 -11.05 -32.50 26.85
C PHE A 509 -11.59 -33.53 25.84
N ASP A 510 -11.43 -33.31 24.54
CA ASP A 510 -11.86 -34.27 23.51
C ASP A 510 -11.06 -35.59 23.58
N SER A 511 -9.76 -35.48 23.90
CA SER A 511 -8.90 -36.66 24.08
C SER A 511 -9.23 -37.45 25.35
N ALA A 512 -9.79 -36.80 26.37
CA ALA A 512 -10.23 -37.42 27.62
C ALA A 512 -11.62 -38.06 27.51
N GLN A 513 -12.50 -37.57 26.64
CA GLN A 513 -13.81 -38.18 26.35
C GLN A 513 -13.73 -39.38 25.38
N SER A 514 -12.64 -39.47 24.61
CA SER A 514 -12.39 -40.57 23.66
C SER A 514 -11.62 -41.76 24.27
N ARG A 515 -11.34 -41.71 25.57
CA ARG A 515 -10.76 -42.80 26.37
C ARG A 515 -11.82 -43.35 27.33
#